data_AF-A0A259KRW1-F1
#
_entry.id   AF-A0A259KRW1-F1
#
_cell.length_a   1.000
_cell.length_b   1.000
_cell.length_c   1.000
_cell.angle_alpha   90.00
_cell.angle_beta   90.00
_cell.angle_gamma   90.00
#
_symmetry.space_group_name_H-M   'P 1'
#
loop_
_entity.id
_entity.type
_entity.pdbx_description
1 polymer ?
#
loop_
_entity_poly.entity_id
_entity_poly.type
_entity_poly.pdbx_seq_one_letter_code
_entity_poly.pdbx_strand_id
1 'polypeptide(L)'
;IGVAGTDAFLMAVSRIIGKEIPEELARERGRLVDAIADSSAHIHGKKFAIYGDPDLCLGLAAFLLELGAEPTHVLATNGNKQWAEKVQALFDSSPFGQNCHVYPGKDLWHMRSLLFTDPVDFLIGNTYGKYLERDTGTPLIRIGFPIFDRHHHHRYPVWGYQGGMNVLVWILDKIFDEIDKNTNVPSKTDYSFDIIR
;
A
#
# COMPACT_ATOMS: atom_id res chain seq x y z
N ILE A 1 -2.65 -7.68 -6.11
CA ILE A 1 -1.41 -7.33 -5.36
C ILE A 1 -1.53 -8.07 -4.03
N GLY A 2 -0.41 -8.46 -3.42
CA GLY A 2 -0.43 -9.21 -2.16
C GLY A 2 -0.60 -10.72 -2.34
N VAL A 3 -0.81 -11.41 -1.22
CA VAL A 3 -0.89 -12.87 -1.14
C VAL A 3 -2.22 -13.35 -1.71
N ALA A 4 -3.36 -12.94 -1.14
CA ALA A 4 -4.66 -13.49 -1.52
C ALA A 4 -5.04 -13.10 -2.95
N GLY A 5 -4.69 -11.88 -3.38
CA GLY A 5 -4.89 -11.43 -4.75
C GLY A 5 -4.12 -12.27 -5.78
N THR A 6 -2.92 -12.75 -5.42
CA THR A 6 -2.10 -13.61 -6.27
C THR A 6 -2.57 -15.06 -6.21
N ASP A 7 -2.90 -15.56 -5.02
CA ASP A 7 -3.49 -16.89 -4.81
C ASP A 7 -4.75 -17.06 -5.69
N ALA A 8 -5.67 -16.08 -5.64
CA ALA A 8 -6.91 -16.09 -6.41
C ALA A 8 -6.67 -16.14 -7.93
N PHE A 9 -5.69 -15.37 -8.41
CA PHE A 9 -5.30 -15.38 -9.82
C PHE A 9 -4.74 -16.75 -10.25
N LEU A 10 -3.79 -17.30 -9.48
CA LEU A 10 -3.15 -18.58 -9.81
C LEU A 10 -4.14 -19.75 -9.73
N MET A 11 -5.03 -19.77 -8.73
CA MET A 11 -6.10 -20.76 -8.63
C MET A 11 -7.06 -20.68 -9.82
N ALA A 12 -7.43 -19.47 -10.27
CA ALA A 12 -8.28 -19.30 -11.44
C ALA A 12 -7.60 -19.80 -12.72
N VAL A 13 -6.31 -19.49 -12.92
CA VAL A 13 -5.51 -19.98 -14.06
C VAL A 13 -5.42 -21.50 -14.03
N SER A 14 -5.03 -22.08 -12.89
CA SER A 14 -4.93 -23.53 -12.67
C SER A 14 -6.23 -24.25 -13.02
N ARG A 15 -7.38 -23.73 -12.53
CA ARG A 15 -8.71 -24.26 -12.86
C ARG A 15 -9.03 -24.24 -14.35
N ILE A 16 -8.65 -23.17 -15.06
CA ILE A 16 -8.94 -23.02 -16.49
C ILE A 16 -8.10 -23.98 -17.33
N ILE A 17 -6.82 -24.15 -16.99
CA ILE A 17 -5.88 -24.93 -17.80
C ILE A 17 -5.70 -26.38 -17.34
N GLY A 18 -6.25 -26.74 -16.17
CA GLY A 18 -6.15 -28.08 -15.58
C GLY A 18 -4.74 -28.48 -15.15
N LYS A 19 -3.86 -27.51 -14.87
CA LYS A 19 -2.49 -27.76 -14.40
C LYS A 19 -2.33 -27.35 -12.95
N GLU A 20 -1.58 -28.14 -12.20
CA GLU A 20 -1.19 -27.81 -10.84
C GLU A 20 -0.28 -26.57 -10.81
N ILE A 21 -0.33 -25.82 -9.71
CA ILE A 21 0.54 -24.68 -9.48
C ILE A 21 1.94 -25.22 -9.14
N PRO A 22 2.99 -24.82 -9.89
CA PRO A 22 4.36 -25.28 -9.64
C PRO A 22 4.85 -24.97 -8.21
N GLU A 23 5.69 -25.85 -7.68
CA GLU A 23 6.23 -25.72 -6.32
C GLU A 23 7.06 -24.43 -6.14
N GLU A 24 7.72 -23.95 -7.21
CA GLU A 24 8.47 -22.70 -7.20
C GLU A 24 7.59 -21.51 -6.80
N LEU A 25 6.35 -21.44 -7.29
CA LEU A 25 5.41 -20.39 -6.94
C LEU A 25 4.90 -20.53 -5.49
N ALA A 26 4.76 -21.77 -5.00
CA ALA A 26 4.43 -22.02 -3.60
C ALA A 26 5.58 -21.56 -2.68
N ARG A 27 6.84 -21.75 -3.09
CA ARG A 27 8.02 -21.24 -2.36
C ARG A 27 8.09 -19.72 -2.39
N GLU A 28 7.80 -19.08 -3.53
CA GLU A 28 7.70 -17.60 -3.62
C GLU A 28 6.62 -17.04 -2.69
N ARG A 29 5.44 -17.69 -2.65
CA ARG A 29 4.37 -17.35 -1.71
C ARG A 29 4.85 -17.44 -0.26
N GLY A 30 5.52 -18.54 0.09
CA GLY A 30 6.05 -18.77 1.44
C GLY A 30 7.02 -17.67 1.87
N ARG A 31 7.95 -17.26 0.99
CA ARG A 31 8.89 -16.16 1.25
C ARG A 31 8.21 -14.81 1.45
N LEU A 32 7.13 -14.53 0.71
CA LEU A 32 6.35 -13.32 0.95
C LEU A 32 5.67 -13.35 2.32
N VAL A 33 5.04 -14.47 2.69
CA VAL A 33 4.38 -14.62 4.00
C VAL A 33 5.39 -14.51 5.15
N ASP A 34 6.58 -15.08 5.00
CA ASP A 34 7.69 -14.99 5.94
C ASP A 34 8.11 -13.53 6.17
N ALA A 35 8.38 -12.78 5.10
CA ALA A 35 8.74 -11.37 5.19
C ALA A 35 7.63 -10.49 5.81
N ILE A 36 6.36 -10.81 5.55
CA ILE A 36 5.22 -10.14 6.18
C ILE A 36 5.24 -10.39 7.69
N ALA A 37 5.47 -11.65 8.12
CA ALA A 37 5.54 -12.00 9.53
C ALA A 37 6.67 -11.23 10.25
N ASP A 38 7.87 -11.24 9.66
CA ASP A 38 9.05 -10.55 10.19
C ASP A 38 8.83 -9.04 10.37
N SER A 39 8.05 -8.43 9.47
CA SER A 39 7.93 -6.97 9.38
C SER A 39 6.62 -6.42 9.97
N SER A 40 5.72 -7.29 10.41
CA SER A 40 4.35 -6.96 10.81
C SER A 40 4.27 -5.88 11.91
N ALA A 41 5.21 -5.90 12.86
CA ALA A 41 5.26 -4.95 13.98
C ALA A 41 5.37 -3.48 13.55
N HIS A 42 5.98 -3.20 12.39
CA HIS A 42 6.17 -1.83 11.91
C HIS A 42 4.96 -1.30 11.12
N ILE A 43 4.20 -2.21 10.49
CA ILE A 43 3.09 -1.89 9.58
C ILE A 43 1.74 -1.93 10.30
N HIS A 44 1.56 -2.80 11.29
CA HIS A 44 0.29 -2.96 11.98
C HIS A 44 -0.27 -1.63 12.50
N GLY A 45 -1.52 -1.33 12.15
CA GLY A 45 -2.24 -0.11 12.55
C GLY A 45 -1.78 1.18 11.86
N LYS A 46 -0.82 1.11 10.93
CA LYS A 46 -0.45 2.28 10.10
C LYS A 46 -1.62 2.65 9.19
N LYS A 47 -1.89 3.95 9.09
CA LYS A 47 -2.94 4.51 8.24
C LYS A 47 -2.38 4.97 6.90
N PHE A 48 -3.11 4.68 5.83
CA PHE A 48 -2.72 5.01 4.47
C PHE A 48 -3.83 5.74 3.72
N ALA A 49 -3.45 6.77 2.99
CA ALA A 49 -4.24 7.27 1.87
C ALA A 49 -3.72 6.67 0.57
N ILE A 50 -4.61 6.29 -0.33
CA ILE A 50 -4.28 5.71 -1.63
C ILE A 50 -5.04 6.48 -2.70
N TYR A 51 -4.36 6.80 -3.80
CA TYR A 51 -5.05 7.21 -5.02
C TYR A 51 -4.40 6.68 -6.30
N GLY A 52 -5.22 6.55 -7.33
CA GLY A 52 -4.80 6.06 -8.65
C GLY A 52 -5.99 5.52 -9.44
N ASP A 53 -5.71 4.60 -10.35
CA ASP A 53 -6.75 3.88 -11.10
C ASP A 53 -7.50 2.88 -10.19
N PRO A 54 -8.75 2.53 -10.52
CA PRO A 54 -9.63 1.81 -9.61
C PRO A 54 -9.09 0.44 -9.18
N ASP A 55 -8.61 -0.37 -10.13
CA ASP A 55 -8.09 -1.72 -9.84
C ASP A 55 -6.77 -1.69 -9.05
N LEU A 56 -5.91 -0.71 -9.32
CA LEU A 56 -4.68 -0.51 -8.55
C LEU A 56 -5.00 -0.15 -7.09
N CYS A 57 -5.93 0.79 -6.88
CA CYS A 57 -6.37 1.19 -5.56
C CYS A 57 -6.96 0.02 -4.78
N LEU A 58 -7.84 -0.76 -5.42
CA LEU A 58 -8.45 -1.94 -4.79
C LEU A 58 -7.40 -2.99 -4.43
N GLY A 59 -6.43 -3.24 -5.33
CA GLY A 59 -5.37 -4.20 -5.10
C GLY A 59 -4.41 -3.78 -3.97
N LEU A 60 -4.06 -2.50 -3.89
CA LEU A 60 -3.21 -1.96 -2.81
C LEU A 60 -3.95 -1.94 -1.47
N ALA A 61 -5.21 -1.51 -1.46
CA ALA A 61 -6.04 -1.54 -0.25
C ALA A 61 -6.18 -2.96 0.30
N ALA A 62 -6.42 -3.95 -0.57
CA ALA A 62 -6.51 -5.35 -0.17
C ALA A 62 -5.21 -5.84 0.46
N PHE A 63 -4.06 -5.50 -0.14
CA PHE A 63 -2.78 -5.90 0.42
C PHE A 63 -2.48 -5.21 1.76
N LEU A 64 -2.79 -3.91 1.91
CA LEU A 64 -2.63 -3.22 3.20
C LEU A 64 -3.46 -3.87 4.31
N LEU A 65 -4.69 -4.31 4.02
CA LEU A 65 -5.50 -5.06 4.98
C LEU A 65 -4.86 -6.41 5.35
N GLU A 66 -4.21 -7.11 4.40
CA GLU A 66 -3.44 -8.34 4.70
C GLU A 66 -2.26 -8.06 5.65
N LEU A 67 -1.66 -6.86 5.56
CA LEU A 67 -0.54 -6.43 6.41
C LEU A 67 -0.99 -5.89 7.78
N GLY A 68 -2.30 -5.85 8.06
CA GLY A 68 -2.85 -5.25 9.27
C GLY A 68 -2.80 -3.72 9.31
N ALA A 69 -2.68 -3.07 8.14
CA ALA A 69 -2.74 -1.62 7.98
C ALA A 69 -4.15 -1.16 7.58
N GLU A 70 -4.42 0.14 7.79
CA GLU A 70 -5.70 0.77 7.53
C GLU A 70 -5.63 1.63 6.25
N PRO A 71 -6.22 1.22 5.11
CA PRO A 71 -6.33 2.06 3.92
C PRO A 71 -7.45 3.12 4.10
N THR A 72 -7.26 4.03 5.06
CA THR A 72 -8.25 5.01 5.54
C THR A 72 -8.92 5.81 4.43
N HIS A 73 -8.14 6.33 3.46
CA HIS A 73 -8.67 7.12 2.35
C HIS A 73 -8.33 6.50 1.01
N VAL A 74 -9.30 5.86 0.33
CA VAL A 74 -9.09 5.26 -1.01
C VAL A 74 -9.82 6.05 -2.07
N LEU A 75 -9.08 6.74 -2.95
CA LEU A 75 -9.63 7.67 -3.93
C LEU A 75 -9.27 7.26 -5.36
N ALA A 76 -10.28 7.20 -6.23
CA ALA A 76 -10.04 7.07 -7.68
C ALA A 76 -10.88 8.10 -8.42
N THR A 77 -10.22 9.03 -9.11
CA THR A 77 -10.88 10.09 -9.89
C THR A 77 -11.74 9.52 -11.01
N ASN A 78 -11.27 8.44 -11.62
CA ASN A 78 -11.99 7.65 -12.63
C ASN A 78 -12.76 6.46 -12.04
N GLY A 79 -12.90 6.38 -10.71
CA GLY A 79 -13.70 5.37 -10.03
C GLY A 79 -15.20 5.62 -10.24
N ASN A 80 -15.97 4.54 -10.34
CA ASN A 80 -17.42 4.57 -10.48
C ASN A 80 -18.13 3.94 -9.26
N LYS A 81 -19.47 3.95 -9.27
CA LYS A 81 -20.27 3.41 -8.16
C LYS A 81 -20.02 1.91 -7.93
N GLN A 82 -19.92 1.11 -8.99
CA GLN A 82 -19.67 -0.33 -8.88
C GLN A 82 -18.29 -0.64 -8.27
N TRP A 83 -17.27 0.16 -8.61
CA TRP A 83 -15.96 0.06 -7.99
C TRP A 83 -16.02 0.42 -6.50
N ALA A 84 -16.73 1.50 -6.14
CA ALA A 84 -16.88 1.89 -4.75
C ALA A 84 -17.57 0.80 -3.91
N GLU A 85 -18.59 0.12 -4.45
CA GLU A 85 -19.23 -1.03 -3.81
C GLU A 85 -18.25 -2.19 -3.57
N LYS A 86 -17.34 -2.48 -4.52
CA LYS A 86 -16.30 -3.49 -4.35
C LYS A 86 -15.28 -3.12 -3.27
N VAL A 87 -14.85 -1.87 -3.23
CA VAL A 87 -13.92 -1.38 -2.21
C VAL A 87 -14.58 -1.40 -0.83
N GLN A 88 -15.86 -1.01 -0.72
CA GLN A 88 -16.60 -1.09 0.54
C GLN A 88 -16.71 -2.54 1.02
N ALA A 89 -17.06 -3.48 0.14
CA ALA A 89 -17.12 -4.90 0.50
C ALA A 89 -15.76 -5.45 0.95
N LEU A 90 -14.65 -4.95 0.38
CA LEU A 90 -13.31 -5.26 0.85
C LEU A 90 -13.07 -4.73 2.27
N PHE A 91 -13.45 -3.48 2.56
CA PHE A 91 -13.33 -2.93 3.91
C PHE A 91 -14.14 -3.72 4.93
N ASP A 92 -15.38 -4.08 4.58
CA ASP A 92 -16.27 -4.85 5.46
C ASP A 92 -15.74 -6.28 5.75
N SER A 93 -14.81 -6.77 4.93
CA SER A 93 -14.20 -8.10 5.11
C SER A 93 -13.07 -8.16 6.16
N SER A 94 -12.62 -7.02 6.67
CA SER A 94 -11.47 -6.94 7.59
C SER A 94 -11.71 -5.94 8.73
N PRO A 95 -11.29 -6.24 9.98
CA PRO A 95 -11.39 -5.27 11.08
C PRO A 95 -10.60 -3.98 10.80
N PHE A 96 -9.52 -4.06 10.03
CA PHE A 96 -8.71 -2.90 9.62
C PHE A 96 -9.41 -2.01 8.58
N GLY A 97 -10.56 -2.45 8.05
CA GLY A 97 -11.39 -1.67 7.13
C GLY A 97 -12.44 -0.78 7.83
N GLN A 98 -12.62 -0.90 9.15
CA GLN A 98 -13.75 -0.30 9.87
C GLN A 98 -13.86 1.23 9.71
N ASN A 99 -12.71 1.93 9.67
CA ASN A 99 -12.64 3.38 9.53
C ASN A 99 -12.15 3.82 8.15
N CYS A 100 -12.32 2.97 7.13
CA CYS A 100 -11.88 3.26 5.78
C CYS A 100 -13.02 3.80 4.91
N HIS A 101 -12.66 4.71 4.00
CA HIS A 101 -13.61 5.41 3.15
C HIS A 101 -13.16 5.38 1.69
N VAL A 102 -14.12 5.12 0.80
CA VAL A 102 -13.91 5.11 -0.65
C VAL A 102 -14.48 6.37 -1.31
N TYR A 103 -13.68 6.97 -2.19
CA TYR A 103 -13.98 8.26 -2.83
C TYR A 103 -13.94 8.17 -4.36
N PRO A 104 -15.02 7.70 -5.02
CA PRO A 104 -15.12 7.72 -6.48
C PRO A 104 -15.35 9.16 -7.00
N GLY A 105 -14.74 9.48 -8.14
CA GLY A 105 -14.98 10.75 -8.84
C GLY A 105 -14.46 11.99 -8.09
N LYS A 106 -13.50 11.82 -7.18
CA LYS A 106 -12.83 12.92 -6.46
C LYS A 106 -11.42 13.13 -6.97
N ASP A 107 -10.85 14.29 -6.73
CA ASP A 107 -9.50 14.65 -7.18
C ASP A 107 -8.52 14.81 -6.01
N LEU A 108 -7.29 15.20 -6.33
CA LEU A 108 -6.25 15.40 -5.32
C LEU A 108 -6.46 16.62 -4.44
N TRP A 109 -7.31 17.57 -4.84
CA TRP A 109 -7.67 18.70 -3.98
C TRP A 109 -8.60 18.25 -2.84
N HIS A 110 -9.50 17.31 -3.14
CA HIS A 110 -10.27 16.62 -2.12
C HIS A 110 -9.37 15.79 -1.21
N MET A 111 -8.44 15.00 -1.79
CA MET A 111 -7.45 14.24 -0.99
C MET A 111 -6.66 15.15 -0.04
N ARG A 112 -6.22 16.31 -0.53
CA ARG A 112 -5.53 17.32 0.30
C ARG A 112 -6.33 17.69 1.54
N SER A 113 -7.63 17.89 1.40
CA SER A 113 -8.50 18.24 2.52
C SER A 113 -8.61 17.09 3.53
N LEU A 114 -8.80 15.86 3.04
CA LEU A 114 -8.85 14.65 3.88
C LEU A 114 -7.57 14.52 4.71
N LEU A 115 -6.40 14.67 4.08
CA LEU A 115 -5.10 14.58 4.75
C LEU A 115 -4.88 15.63 5.84
N PHE A 116 -5.58 16.78 5.80
CA PHE A 116 -5.55 17.75 6.90
C PHE A 116 -6.54 17.42 8.01
N THR A 117 -7.74 16.95 7.67
CA THR A 117 -8.84 16.77 8.64
C THR A 117 -8.81 15.42 9.33
N ASP A 118 -8.29 14.40 8.65
CA ASP A 118 -8.14 13.03 9.14
C ASP A 118 -6.79 12.49 8.64
N PRO A 119 -5.68 12.91 9.30
CA PRO A 119 -4.33 12.62 8.84
C PRO A 119 -4.02 11.13 8.90
N VAL A 120 -3.20 10.70 7.94
CA VAL A 120 -2.70 9.33 7.81
C VAL A 120 -1.18 9.32 7.86
N ASP A 121 -0.58 8.17 8.13
CA ASP A 121 0.87 8.03 8.23
C ASP A 121 1.56 8.16 6.87
N PHE A 122 0.96 7.62 5.80
CA PHE A 122 1.56 7.62 4.46
C PHE A 122 0.53 7.80 3.35
N LEU A 123 1.00 8.36 2.24
CA LEU A 123 0.24 8.49 1.00
C LEU A 123 0.84 7.57 -0.06
N ILE A 124 0.04 6.71 -0.69
CA ILE A 124 0.43 5.91 -1.85
C ILE A 124 -0.21 6.51 -3.10
N GLY A 125 0.61 6.81 -4.11
CA GLY A 125 0.12 7.29 -5.39
C GLY A 125 1.23 7.62 -6.38
N ASN A 126 1.00 8.64 -7.19
CA ASN A 126 1.88 9.02 -8.31
C ASN A 126 2.65 10.33 -8.02
N THR A 127 3.44 10.83 -8.98
CA THR A 127 4.29 12.02 -8.77
C THR A 127 3.50 13.27 -8.33
N TYR A 128 2.23 13.43 -8.70
CA TYR A 128 1.43 14.58 -8.27
C TYR A 128 1.23 14.65 -6.76
N GLY A 129 1.29 13.51 -6.06
CA GLY A 129 1.14 13.42 -4.61
C GLY A 129 2.25 14.14 -3.85
N LYS A 130 3.37 14.49 -4.51
CA LYS A 130 4.44 15.26 -3.86
C LYS A 130 3.98 16.65 -3.42
N TYR A 131 2.95 17.20 -4.07
CA TYR A 131 2.34 18.45 -3.66
C TYR A 131 1.50 18.26 -2.39
N LEU A 132 0.86 17.10 -2.23
CA LEU A 132 0.15 16.75 -1.01
C LEU A 132 1.14 16.52 0.14
N GLU A 133 2.24 15.80 -0.10
CA GLU A 133 3.33 15.64 0.87
C GLU A 133 3.88 16.98 1.34
N ARG A 134 4.16 17.91 0.41
CA ARG A 134 4.61 19.27 0.75
C ARG A 134 3.58 20.03 1.59
N ASP A 135 2.30 19.94 1.22
CA ASP A 135 1.26 20.77 1.82
C ASP A 135 0.82 20.23 3.20
N THR A 136 0.78 18.91 3.37
CA THR A 136 0.18 18.24 4.53
C THR A 136 1.20 17.58 5.45
N GLY A 137 2.44 17.40 4.99
CA GLY A 137 3.46 16.63 5.69
C GLY A 137 3.34 15.12 5.55
N THR A 138 2.28 14.59 4.91
CA THR A 138 2.07 13.14 4.72
C THR A 138 3.07 12.57 3.69
N PRO A 139 4.03 11.73 4.09
CA PRO A 139 5.08 11.21 3.20
C PRO A 139 4.53 10.36 2.05
N LEU A 140 5.03 10.60 0.83
CA LEU A 140 4.57 9.91 -0.39
C LEU A 140 5.41 8.67 -0.72
N ILE A 141 4.73 7.53 -0.88
CA ILE A 141 5.22 6.29 -1.50
C ILE A 141 4.72 6.26 -2.96
N ARG A 142 5.64 6.16 -3.91
CA ARG A 142 5.34 6.24 -5.35
C ARG A 142 5.04 4.86 -5.94
N ILE A 143 3.76 4.51 -5.99
CA ILE A 143 3.24 3.31 -6.67
C ILE A 143 2.06 3.73 -7.53
N GLY A 144 2.19 3.54 -8.84
CA GLY A 144 1.16 3.90 -9.82
C GLY A 144 1.73 4.69 -10.99
N PHE A 145 0.89 5.48 -11.64
CA PHE A 145 1.26 6.26 -12.82
C PHE A 145 0.69 7.68 -12.75
N PRO A 146 1.42 8.71 -13.21
CA PRO A 146 2.81 8.68 -13.65
C PRO A 146 3.83 8.83 -12.51
N ILE A 147 4.99 8.17 -12.65
CA ILE A 147 6.17 8.44 -11.81
C ILE A 147 7.21 9.16 -12.67
N PHE A 148 7.20 10.48 -12.64
CA PHE A 148 8.11 11.33 -13.42
C PHE A 148 9.38 11.71 -12.65
N ASP A 149 9.30 11.78 -11.32
CA ASP A 149 10.38 12.30 -10.47
C ASP A 149 11.22 11.19 -9.81
N ARG A 150 11.10 9.95 -10.28
CA ARG A 150 11.98 8.82 -9.95
C ARG A 150 12.25 8.02 -11.22
N HIS A 151 13.45 7.44 -11.32
CA HIS A 151 13.86 6.71 -12.50
C HIS A 151 13.66 5.20 -12.30
N HIS A 152 13.21 4.51 -13.35
CA HIS A 152 13.23 3.04 -13.46
C HIS A 152 12.31 2.23 -12.52
N HIS A 153 11.46 2.87 -11.69
CA HIS A 153 10.48 2.14 -10.86
C HIS A 153 9.56 1.22 -11.68
N HIS A 154 9.22 1.61 -12.91
CA HIS A 154 8.40 0.80 -13.82
C HIS A 154 9.03 -0.54 -14.24
N ARG A 155 10.32 -0.77 -13.95
CA ARG A 155 11.01 -2.03 -14.27
C ARG A 155 10.78 -3.11 -13.22
N TYR A 156 10.23 -2.75 -12.07
CA TYR A 156 9.97 -3.66 -10.96
C TYR A 156 8.48 -3.99 -10.89
N PRO A 157 8.11 -5.28 -10.76
CA PRO A 157 6.71 -5.66 -10.70
C PRO A 157 6.06 -5.19 -9.40
N VAL A 158 4.76 -4.94 -9.49
CA VAL A 158 3.84 -4.75 -8.34
C VAL A 158 2.78 -5.84 -8.26
N TRP A 159 2.78 -6.80 -9.20
CA TRP A 159 1.87 -7.94 -9.25
C TRP A 159 2.60 -9.25 -8.93
N GLY A 160 1.83 -10.30 -8.59
CA GLY A 160 2.39 -11.59 -8.16
C GLY A 160 3.04 -11.52 -6.79
N TYR A 161 3.58 -12.65 -6.32
CA TYR A 161 4.27 -12.70 -5.02
C TYR A 161 5.53 -11.82 -5.01
N GLN A 162 6.32 -11.82 -6.09
CA GLN A 162 7.47 -10.93 -6.23
C GLN A 162 7.07 -9.44 -6.20
N GLY A 163 5.92 -9.08 -6.80
CA GLY A 163 5.42 -7.71 -6.71
C GLY A 163 4.91 -7.35 -5.33
N GLY A 164 4.27 -8.30 -4.63
CA GLY A 164 3.92 -8.16 -3.22
C GLY A 164 5.16 -7.90 -2.35
N MET A 165 6.25 -8.63 -2.59
CA MET A 165 7.53 -8.43 -1.91
C MET A 165 8.10 -7.03 -2.17
N ASN A 166 8.13 -6.57 -3.42
CA ASN A 166 8.62 -5.22 -3.74
C ASN A 166 7.79 -4.14 -3.05
N VAL A 167 6.45 -4.26 -3.08
CA VAL A 167 5.55 -3.30 -2.43
C VAL A 167 5.76 -3.28 -0.91
N LEU A 168 5.89 -4.45 -0.28
CA LEU A 168 6.18 -4.58 1.14
C LEU A 168 7.48 -3.84 1.51
N VAL A 169 8.57 -4.11 0.78
CA VAL A 169 9.87 -3.47 1.00
C VAL A 169 9.78 -1.96 0.82
N TRP A 170 9.13 -1.47 -0.23
CA TRP A 170 9.00 -0.01 -0.43
C TRP A 170 8.19 0.69 0.66
N ILE A 171 7.19 0.01 1.24
CA ILE A 171 6.45 0.53 2.40
C ILE A 171 7.37 0.56 3.63
N LEU A 172 8.09 -0.53 3.90
CA LEU A 172 8.99 -0.64 5.04
C LEU A 172 10.14 0.37 4.99
N ASP A 173 10.82 0.47 3.85
CA ASP A 173 11.89 1.44 3.63
C ASP A 173 11.39 2.86 3.95
N LYS A 174 10.18 3.21 3.48
CA LYS A 174 9.61 4.53 3.76
C LYS A 174 9.22 4.72 5.22
N ILE A 175 8.76 3.66 5.91
CA ILE A 175 8.51 3.69 7.35
C ILE A 175 9.82 3.95 8.11
N PHE A 176 10.88 3.19 7.80
CA PHE A 176 12.16 3.31 8.48
C PHE A 176 12.84 4.66 8.20
N ASP A 177 12.80 5.15 6.96
CA ASP A 177 13.28 6.49 6.60
C ASP A 177 12.63 7.59 7.47
N GLU A 178 11.31 7.52 7.68
CA GLU A 178 10.62 8.52 8.50
C GLU A 178 10.89 8.32 10.00
N ILE A 179 11.05 7.10 10.49
CA ILE A 179 11.46 6.85 11.89
C ILE A 179 12.84 7.47 12.15
N ASP A 180 13.81 7.21 11.28
CA ASP A 180 15.18 7.71 11.41
C ASP A 180 15.22 9.23 11.27
N LYS A 181 14.51 9.80 10.30
CA LYS A 181 14.37 11.26 10.15
C LYS A 181 13.81 11.93 11.40
N ASN A 182 12.87 11.29 12.09
CA ASN A 182 12.25 11.81 13.31
C ASN A 182 13.07 11.55 14.59
N THR A 183 14.12 10.72 14.50
CA THR A 183 14.97 10.37 15.63
C THR A 183 16.42 10.88 15.49
N ASN A 184 16.84 11.43 14.35
CA ASN A 184 18.23 11.83 14.08
C ASN A 184 18.63 13.25 14.55
N VAL A 185 18.19 13.70 15.73
CA VAL A 185 18.64 14.98 16.33
C VAL A 185 19.50 14.70 17.56
N PRO A 186 20.81 15.01 17.52
CA PRO A 186 21.73 14.73 18.61
C PRO A 186 21.28 15.33 19.95
N SER A 187 21.34 14.51 21.00
CA SER A 187 20.95 14.88 22.37
C SER A 187 19.50 15.38 22.50
N LYS A 188 18.61 15.03 21.56
CA LYS A 188 17.19 15.43 21.60
C LYS A 188 16.25 14.31 21.26
N THR A 189 16.50 13.58 20.18
CA THR A 189 15.62 12.50 19.70
C THR A 189 16.41 11.22 19.39
N ASP A 190 17.75 11.30 19.40
CA ASP A 190 18.68 10.23 19.04
C ASP A 190 18.75 9.08 20.05
N TYR A 191 18.06 9.21 21.19
CA TYR A 191 17.82 8.10 22.11
C TYR A 191 16.97 6.96 21.50
N SER A 192 16.31 7.20 20.35
CA SER A 192 15.56 6.19 19.58
C SER A 192 16.13 6.00 18.15
N PHE A 193 17.34 6.47 17.90
CA PHE A 193 18.06 6.27 16.63
C PHE A 193 18.82 4.94 16.66
N ASP A 194 18.06 3.84 16.73
CA ASP A 194 18.57 2.50 16.94
C ASP A 194 19.27 1.93 15.71
N ILE A 195 20.34 1.15 15.93
CA ILE A 195 21.09 0.48 14.86
C ILE A 195 20.39 -0.76 14.30
N ILE A 196 19.52 -1.40 15.08
CA ILE A 196 18.75 -2.58 14.70
C ILE A 196 17.29 -2.28 14.98
N ARG A 197 16.43 -2.58 14.01
CA ARG A 197 14.96 -2.48 14.11
C ARG A 197 14.34 -3.81 13.75
#